data_AF-A0A376ZPJ4-F1
#
_entry.id   AF-A0A376ZPJ4-F1
#
_cell.length_a   1.000
_cell.length_b   1.000
_cell.length_c   1.000
_cell.angle_alpha   90.00
_cell.angle_beta   90.00
_cell.angle_gamma   90.00
#
_symmetry.space_group_name_H-M   'P 1'
#
loop_
_entity.id
_entity.type
_entity.pdbx_description
1 polymer ?
#
loop_
_entity_poly.entity_id
_entity_poly.type
_entity_poly.pdbx_seq_one_letter_code
_entity_poly.pdbx_strand_id
1 'polypeptide(L)'
;MMSIYMVTKTTSYMFFTAMAGNILALKMINDILHLQISWGGWALAAGLPGIIMLLVTPLVIYTMYPPELKRWITKPSLKRALPNWDR
;
A
#
# COMPACT_ATOMS: atom_id res chain seq x y z
N MET A 1 -8.68 6.13 3.28
CA MET A 1 -8.01 5.29 4.28
C MET A 1 -7.50 3.97 3.69
N MET A 2 -8.34 3.18 3.00
CA MET A 2 -7.99 1.84 2.49
C MET A 2 -6.75 1.80 1.58
N SER A 3 -6.61 2.74 0.64
CA SER A 3 -5.44 2.78 -0.26
C SER A 3 -4.12 3.01 0.47
N ILE A 4 -4.12 3.85 1.51
CA ILE A 4 -2.93 4.14 2.29
C ILE A 4 -2.51 2.88 3.07
N TYR A 5 -3.47 2.22 3.70
CA TYR A 5 -3.22 0.98 4.43
C TYR A 5 -2.58 -0.10 3.55
N MET A 6 -3.12 -0.32 2.34
CA MET A 6 -2.59 -1.34 1.43
C MET A 6 -1.20 -0.99 0.89
N VAL A 7 -0.92 0.29 0.65
CA VAL A 7 0.43 0.75 0.29
C VAL A 7 1.41 0.48 1.43
N THR A 8 1.07 0.85 2.68
CA THR A 8 1.92 0.59 3.86
C THR A 8 2.19 -0.90 4.05
N LYS A 9 1.19 -1.76 3.88
CA LYS A 9 1.37 -3.22 3.98
C LYS A 9 2.30 -3.74 2.87
N THR A 10 2.09 -3.28 1.64
CA THR A 10 2.90 -3.70 0.48
C THR A 10 4.37 -3.33 0.67
N THR A 11 4.67 -2.08 1.02
CA THR A 11 6.06 -1.65 1.26
C THR A 11 6.68 -2.35 2.47
N SER A 12 5.88 -2.68 3.49
CA SER A 12 6.36 -3.45 4.63
C SER A 12 6.86 -4.83 4.22
N TYR A 13 6.25 -5.51 3.25
CA TYR A 13 6.73 -6.84 2.80
C TYR A 13 8.01 -6.77 1.96
N MET A 14 8.28 -5.66 1.29
CA MET A 14 9.48 -5.48 0.45
C MET A 14 10.78 -5.48 1.27
N PHE A 15 10.71 -5.18 2.56
CA PHE A 15 11.89 -5.12 3.43
C PHE A 15 11.66 -5.96 4.68
N PHE A 16 12.55 -6.91 4.97
CA PHE A 16 12.38 -7.72 6.18
C PHE A 16 12.53 -6.90 7.48
N THR A 17 13.16 -5.72 7.42
CA THR A 17 13.32 -4.83 8.58
C THR A 17 12.10 -3.95 8.86
N ALA A 18 11.11 -3.91 7.97
CA ALA A 18 9.97 -3.00 8.12
C ALA A 18 8.97 -3.43 9.21
N MET A 19 8.89 -4.72 9.52
CA MET A 19 8.01 -5.25 10.56
C MET A 19 8.63 -6.49 11.22
N ALA A 20 8.44 -6.65 12.53
CA ALA A 20 8.95 -7.78 13.31
C ALA A 20 8.55 -9.16 12.72
N GLY A 21 7.35 -9.26 12.14
CA GLY A 21 6.88 -10.49 11.49
C GLY A 21 7.77 -10.94 10.32
N ASN A 22 8.38 -10.02 9.58
CA ASN A 22 9.26 -10.38 8.48
C ASN A 22 10.63 -10.87 8.98
N ILE A 23 11.16 -10.32 10.08
CA ILE A 23 12.37 -10.84 10.74
C ILE A 23 12.12 -12.24 11.28
N LEU A 24 10.93 -12.49 11.86
CA LEU A 24 10.54 -13.84 12.29
C LEU A 24 10.51 -14.81 11.11
N ALA A 25 9.92 -14.42 9.97
CA ALA A 25 9.92 -15.23 8.75
C ALA A 25 11.35 -15.52 8.26
N LEU A 26 12.25 -14.52 8.28
CA LEU A 26 13.65 -14.69 7.92
C LEU A 26 14.34 -15.73 8.84
N LYS A 27 14.09 -15.66 10.14
CA LYS A 27 14.61 -16.64 11.10
C LYS A 27 14.07 -18.05 10.83
N MET A 28 12.78 -18.19 10.56
CA MET A 28 12.18 -19.49 10.23
C MET A 28 12.73 -20.08 8.94
N ILE A 29 12.94 -19.27 7.90
CA ILE A 29 13.61 -19.69 6.66
C ILE A 29 15.00 -20.23 6.97
N ASN A 30 15.72 -19.57 7.88
CA ASN A 30 17.04 -20.03 8.30
C ASN A 30 17.00 -21.36 9.07
N ASP A 31 16.09 -21.48 10.03
CA ASP A 31 16.00 -22.63 10.91
C ASP A 31 15.48 -23.88 10.17
N ILE A 32 14.57 -23.73 9.20
CA ILE A 32 13.91 -24.84 8.49
C ILE A 32 14.62 -25.19 7.18
N LEU A 33 15.01 -24.19 6.39
CA LEU A 33 15.58 -24.39 5.05
C LEU A 33 17.10 -24.23 5.03
N HIS A 34 17.71 -23.83 6.15
CA HIS A 34 19.15 -23.55 6.26
C HIS A 34 19.66 -22.52 5.26
N LEU A 35 18.78 -21.61 4.81
CA LEU A 35 19.11 -20.54 3.88
C LEU A 35 19.38 -19.23 4.64
N GLN A 36 20.52 -18.62 4.36
CA GLN A 36 20.89 -17.29 4.84
C GLN A 36 20.55 -16.26 3.76
N ILE A 37 19.45 -15.52 3.93
CA ILE A 37 19.06 -14.47 2.98
C ILE A 37 19.62 -13.13 3.46
N SER A 38 20.40 -12.46 2.61
CA SER A 38 20.88 -11.11 2.88
C SER A 38 19.77 -10.07 2.73
N TRP A 39 19.97 -8.89 3.32
CA TRP A 39 19.05 -7.76 3.14
C TRP A 39 18.78 -7.43 1.67
N GLY A 40 19.84 -7.36 0.86
CA GLY A 40 19.72 -7.11 -0.58
C GLY A 40 19.01 -8.24 -1.32
N GLY A 41 19.27 -9.50 -0.94
CA GLY A 41 18.61 -10.66 -1.53
C GLY A 41 17.10 -10.66 -1.31
N TRP A 42 16.65 -10.37 -0.08
CA TRP A 42 15.24 -10.20 0.22
C TRP A 42 14.63 -9.04 -0.54
N ALA A 43 15.26 -7.86 -0.47
CA ALA A 43 14.74 -6.64 -1.09
C ALA A 43 14.62 -6.78 -2.61
N LEU A 44 15.53 -7.49 -3.26
CA LEU A 44 15.43 -7.77 -4.69
C LEU A 44 14.29 -8.75 -5.01
N ALA A 45 14.18 -9.85 -4.25
CA ALA A 45 13.17 -10.88 -4.46
C ALA A 45 11.75 -10.39 -4.16
N ALA A 46 11.55 -9.69 -3.04
CA ALA A 46 10.26 -9.14 -2.63
C ALA A 46 9.97 -7.77 -3.26
N GLY A 47 10.98 -7.05 -3.72
CA GLY A 47 10.85 -5.72 -4.29
C GLY A 47 10.12 -5.72 -5.63
N LEU A 48 10.47 -6.64 -6.54
CA LEU A 48 9.81 -6.74 -7.84
C LEU A 48 8.28 -6.97 -7.73
N PRO A 49 7.78 -7.99 -7.01
CA PRO A 49 6.35 -8.15 -6.81
C PRO A 49 5.73 -7.00 -6.00
N GLY A 50 6.48 -6.39 -5.07
CA GLY A 50 6.06 -5.21 -4.31
C GLY A 50 5.78 -4.00 -5.21
N ILE A 51 6.68 -3.68 -6.14
CA ILE A 51 6.51 -2.58 -7.10
C ILE A 51 5.28 -2.83 -7.98
N ILE A 52 5.10 -4.05 -8.47
CA ILE A 52 3.91 -4.42 -9.25
C ILE A 52 2.64 -4.16 -8.43
N MET A 53 2.62 -4.60 -7.17
CA MET A 53 1.48 -4.38 -6.28
C MET A 53 1.24 -2.91 -5.94
N LEU A 54 2.28 -2.08 -5.85
CA LEU A 54 2.12 -0.64 -5.63
C LEU A 54 1.40 0.04 -6.80
N LEU A 55 1.60 -0.44 -8.04
CA LEU A 55 0.91 0.06 -9.22
C LEU A 55 -0.51 -0.48 -9.34
N VAL A 56 -0.70 -1.77 -9.02
CA VAL A 56 -2.00 -2.46 -9.16
C VAL A 56 -2.99 -2.07 -8.06
N THR A 57 -2.53 -1.91 -6.82
CA THR A 57 -3.37 -1.59 -5.65
C THR A 57 -4.29 -0.38 -5.86
N PRO A 58 -3.82 0.81 -6.28
CA PRO A 58 -4.71 1.96 -6.47
C PRO A 58 -5.74 1.70 -7.57
N LEU A 59 -5.39 0.97 -8.63
CA LEU A 59 -6.33 0.62 -9.71
C LEU A 59 -7.44 -0.31 -9.21
N VAL A 60 -7.07 -1.34 -8.45
CA VAL A 60 -8.02 -2.29 -7.85
C VAL A 60 -8.92 -1.59 -6.83
N ILE A 61 -8.38 -0.71 -6.00
CA ILE A 61 -9.18 0.05 -5.04
C ILE A 61 -10.11 1.04 -5.74
N TYR A 62 -9.65 1.72 -6.78
CA TYR A 62 -10.47 2.66 -7.54
C TYR A 62 -11.67 1.98 -8.21
N THR A 63 -11.52 0.73 -8.65
CA THR A 63 -12.60 -0.05 -9.28
C THR A 63 -13.59 -0.62 -8.26
N MET A 64 -13.12 -1.15 -7.13
CA MET A 64 -14.00 -1.71 -6.09
C MET A 64 -14.67 -0.65 -5.21
N TYR A 65 -13.93 0.39 -4.83
CA TYR A 65 -14.36 1.46 -3.94
C TYR A 65 -14.04 2.82 -4.59
N PRO A 66 -14.79 3.19 -5.64
CA PRO A 66 -14.56 4.44 -6.32
C PRO A 66 -14.70 5.61 -5.34
N PRO A 67 -13.80 6.62 -5.41
CA PRO A 67 -13.89 7.77 -4.53
C PRO A 67 -15.16 8.57 -4.81
N GLU A 68 -15.74 9.12 -3.75
CA GLU A 68 -16.94 9.98 -3.82
C GLU A 68 -16.62 11.29 -4.57
N LEU A 69 -15.45 11.88 -4.33
CA LEU A 69 -14.93 13.02 -5.09
C LEU A 69 -14.03 12.54 -6.23
N LYS A 70 -14.58 12.47 -7.45
CA LYS A 70 -13.80 12.26 -8.69
C LYS A 70 -13.42 13.55 -9.40
N ARG A 71 -14.11 14.64 -9.09
CA ARG A 71 -13.88 15.97 -9.67
C ARG A 71 -13.73 16.98 -8.55
N TRP A 72 -12.78 17.88 -8.73
CA TRP A 72 -12.65 19.02 -7.83
C TRP A 72 -13.83 19.96 -8.06
N ILE A 73 -14.60 20.21 -7.00
CA ILE A 73 -15.68 21.19 -7.02
C ILE A 73 -15.08 22.53 -6.56
N THR A 74 -15.00 23.48 -7.49
CA THR A 74 -14.66 24.88 -7.21
C THR A 74 -15.70 25.49 -6.24
N LYS A 75 -15.32 26.44 -5.37
CA LYS A 75 -16.26 27.12 -4.44
C LYS A 75 -17.60 27.58 -5.10
N PRO A 76 -17.63 28.13 -6.32
CA PRO A 76 -18.88 28.52 -6.98
C PRO A 76 -19.80 27.33 -7.31
N SER A 77 -19.24 26.19 -7.71
CA SER A 77 -20.03 24.97 -7.99
C SER A 77 -20.44 24.25 -6.69
N LEU A 78 -19.68 24.40 -5.60
CA LEU A 78 -20.06 23.88 -4.29
C LEU A 78 -21.28 24.61 -3.72
N LYS A 79 -21.29 25.95 -3.75
CA LYS A 79 -22.46 26.76 -3.33
C LYS A 79 -23.71 26.44 -4.14
N ARG A 80 -23.58 26.02 -5.40
CA ARG A 80 -24.71 25.61 -6.23
C ARG A 80 -25.24 24.23 -5.86
N ALA A 81 -24.37 23.29 -5.53
CA ALA A 81 -24.75 21.93 -5.14
C ALA A 81 -25.20 21.82 -3.68
N LEU A 82 -24.66 22.66 -2.79
CA LEU A 82 -24.93 22.71 -1.35
C LEU A 82 -25.00 24.19 -0.90
N PRO A 83 -26.15 24.87 -1.05
CA PRO A 83 -26.30 26.29 -0.77
C PRO A 83 -26.13 26.70 0.71
N ASN A 84 -26.12 25.72 1.62
CA ASN A 84 -26.17 25.93 3.07
C ASN A 84 -24.92 25.44 3.80
N TRP A 85 -23.85 25.07 3.08
CA TRP A 85 -22.64 24.47 3.66
C TRP A 85 -21.86 25.42 4.59
N ASP A 86 -22.04 26.72 4.40
CA ASP A 86 -21.38 27.82 5.11
C ASP A 86 -22.17 28.37 6.33
N ARG A 87 -23.17 27.63 6.81
CA ARG A 87 -23.85 27.89 8.10
C ARG A 87 -23.34 27.00 9.21
#